data_AF-G4TU52-F1
#
_entry.id   AF-G4TU52-F1
#
_cell.length_a   1.000
_cell.length_b   1.000
_cell.length_c   1.000
_cell.angle_alpha   90.00
_cell.angle_beta   90.00
_cell.angle_gamma   90.00
#
_symmetry.space_group_name_H-M   'P 1'
#
loop_
_entity.id
_entity.type
_entity.pdbx_description
1 polymer ?
#
loop_
_entity_poly.entity_id
_entity_poly.type
_entity_poly.pdbx_seq_one_letter_code
_entity_poly.pdbx_strand_id
1 'polypeptide(L)'
;MAKAYRPIALLNTLGKLLSALMAEDISNLCKQHNLLPNSQFGGRPGHTTTDALHLLTCEIKKTWRQSKVASALFLDIQAAFPNVVKPTLVENMRRKGIPKAYIQTIEDILTGRTTCLKFDGNHLEPQPITNRNSQGCPLSMILYLFYIAPLLEITNKTNQLTIGFVDNTTLLAIGKSFTEMHEILKHMMENLGGVLNWSYRHSSPLEISELALINFTRSLDKQKESMPLILNTTNSQGNPQSVNLTSSESYKLLGVILNHQLYWNKHQELVHARVVKWTVLFSRIHRVLHGLPIQMGCQLYKAVTIPCIQYAADLWYVPPHINASKTKRQGAVAITNKLQAVQWRAAIGITGAMRTTAGNVLDTHTNLLPIDVTLGLACWKAAARLASLPNTHPLVKYIK
;
A
#
# COMPACT_ATOMS: atom_id res chain seq x y z
N MET A 1 -15.07 -13.59 18.25
CA MET A 1 -14.23 -12.62 18.99
C MET A 1 -12.78 -12.49 18.48
N ALA A 2 -12.27 -13.31 17.55
CA ALA A 2 -10.84 -13.32 17.18
C ALA A 2 -10.39 -12.42 15.99
N LYS A 3 -11.29 -11.69 15.31
CA LYS A 3 -10.90 -10.84 14.14
C LYS A 3 -10.28 -9.48 14.54
N ALA A 4 -10.38 -9.08 15.82
CA ALA A 4 -9.96 -7.76 16.30
C ALA A 4 -8.50 -7.68 16.80
N TYR A 5 -7.90 -8.81 17.21
CA TYR A 5 -6.54 -8.83 17.77
C TYR A 5 -5.55 -9.42 16.77
N ARG A 6 -4.41 -8.74 16.57
CA ARG A 6 -3.28 -9.23 15.77
C ARG A 6 -2.10 -9.57 16.70
N PRO A 7 -1.96 -10.82 17.17
CA PRO A 7 -0.89 -11.20 18.07
C PRO A 7 0.47 -11.09 17.38
N ILE A 8 1.46 -10.51 18.09
CA ILE A 8 2.84 -10.40 17.61
C ILE A 8 3.65 -11.49 18.32
N ALA A 9 4.35 -12.30 17.53
CA ALA A 9 5.26 -13.31 18.03
C ALA A 9 6.63 -12.67 18.30
N LEU A 10 7.09 -12.77 19.54
CA LEU A 10 8.40 -12.26 19.95
C LEU A 10 9.40 -13.42 20.03
N LEU A 11 10.32 -13.45 19.08
CA LEU A 11 11.49 -14.33 19.13
C LEU A 11 12.49 -13.86 20.21
N ASN A 12 13.29 -14.79 20.72
CA ASN A 12 14.45 -14.44 21.55
C ASN A 12 15.49 -13.64 20.73
N THR A 13 16.41 -12.97 21.40
CA THR A 13 17.36 -12.04 20.75
C THR A 13 18.24 -12.72 19.71
N LEU A 14 18.77 -13.91 20.02
CA LEU A 14 19.60 -14.68 19.09
C LEU A 14 18.82 -15.14 17.84
N GLY A 15 17.59 -15.62 18.02
CA GLY A 15 16.72 -16.01 16.92
C GLY A 15 16.31 -14.83 16.04
N LYS A 16 16.11 -13.64 16.63
CA LYS A 16 15.90 -12.40 15.86
C LYS A 16 17.13 -12.03 15.04
N LEU A 17 18.32 -12.11 15.63
CA LEU A 17 19.58 -11.81 14.94
C LEU A 17 19.79 -12.75 13.75
N LEU A 18 19.70 -14.07 13.97
CA LEU A 18 19.83 -15.06 12.90
C LEU A 18 18.78 -14.83 11.79
N SER A 19 17.51 -14.62 12.18
CA SER A 19 16.42 -14.36 11.23
C SER A 19 16.66 -13.09 10.41
N ALA A 20 17.23 -12.04 11.02
CA ALA A 20 17.54 -10.79 10.34
C ALA A 20 18.69 -10.97 9.33
N LEU A 21 19.78 -11.64 9.72
CA LEU A 21 20.91 -11.92 8.85
C LEU A 21 20.49 -12.75 7.64
N MET A 22 19.72 -13.82 7.86
CA MET A 22 19.20 -14.64 6.75
C MET A 22 18.25 -13.85 5.85
N ALA A 23 17.39 -13.00 6.41
CA ALA A 23 16.47 -12.20 5.62
C ALA A 23 17.19 -11.19 4.73
N GLU A 24 18.25 -10.56 5.25
CA GLU A 24 19.09 -9.63 4.50
C GLU A 24 19.81 -10.34 3.35
N ASP A 25 20.44 -11.48 3.63
CA ASP A 25 21.20 -12.23 2.64
C ASP A 25 20.32 -12.78 1.51
N ILE A 26 19.18 -13.39 1.86
CA ILE A 26 18.18 -13.83 0.87
C ILE A 26 17.64 -12.64 0.07
N SER A 27 17.43 -11.48 0.69
CA SER A 27 17.00 -10.27 -0.01
C SER A 27 18.05 -9.79 -1.02
N ASN A 28 19.34 -9.96 -0.72
CA ASN A 28 20.43 -9.62 -1.63
C ASN A 28 20.50 -10.61 -2.80
N LEU A 29 20.37 -11.92 -2.55
CA LEU A 29 20.25 -12.94 -3.60
C LEU A 29 19.07 -12.64 -4.54
N CYS A 30 17.92 -12.25 -4.00
CA CYS A 30 16.75 -11.86 -4.78
C CYS A 30 17.03 -10.67 -5.71
N LYS A 31 17.81 -9.69 -5.26
CA LYS A 31 18.18 -8.52 -6.08
C LYS A 31 19.18 -8.90 -7.17
N GLN A 32 20.20 -9.69 -6.84
CA GLN A 32 21.26 -10.08 -7.77
C GLN A 32 20.74 -10.96 -8.90
N HIS A 33 19.85 -11.90 -8.59
CA HIS A 33 19.36 -12.90 -9.54
C HIS A 33 17.92 -12.65 -10.03
N ASN A 34 17.28 -11.54 -9.66
CA ASN A 34 15.89 -11.21 -10.01
C ASN A 34 14.89 -12.33 -9.67
N LEU A 35 14.98 -12.91 -8.46
CA LEU A 35 14.21 -14.10 -8.06
C LEU A 35 12.74 -13.81 -7.74
N LEU A 36 12.40 -12.55 -7.49
CA LEU A 36 11.05 -12.12 -7.14
C LEU A 36 10.39 -11.36 -8.31
N PRO A 37 9.06 -11.48 -8.48
CA PRO A 37 8.34 -10.76 -9.52
C PRO A 37 8.60 -9.26 -9.45
N ASN A 38 8.81 -8.64 -10.61
CA ASN A 38 8.99 -7.18 -10.71
C ASN A 38 7.73 -6.42 -10.25
N SER A 39 6.57 -7.06 -10.30
CA SER A 39 5.29 -6.56 -9.79
C SER A 39 5.16 -6.59 -8.26
N GLN A 40 6.10 -7.19 -7.53
CA GLN A 40 6.08 -7.21 -6.06
C GLN A 40 6.81 -5.99 -5.48
N PHE A 41 6.03 -5.06 -4.92
CA PHE A 41 6.55 -3.85 -4.26
C PHE A 41 6.61 -4.01 -2.74
N GLY A 42 5.59 -4.63 -2.14
CA GLY A 42 5.48 -4.74 -0.69
C GLY A 42 6.58 -5.61 -0.08
N GLY A 43 7.19 -5.14 1.00
CA GLY A 43 8.22 -5.87 1.74
C GLY A 43 9.57 -6.02 1.01
N ARG A 44 9.73 -5.39 -0.17
CA ARG A 44 10.95 -5.47 -0.99
C ARG A 44 11.80 -4.20 -0.81
N PRO A 45 13.10 -4.32 -0.50
CA PRO A 45 13.96 -3.14 -0.40
C PRO A 45 14.01 -2.36 -1.71
N GLY A 46 14.04 -1.02 -1.62
CA GLY A 46 14.07 -0.13 -2.78
C GLY A 46 12.74 0.07 -3.51
N HIS A 47 11.65 -0.52 -3.01
CA HIS A 47 10.30 -0.36 -3.54
C HIS A 47 9.40 0.25 -2.47
N THR A 48 8.53 1.18 -2.84
CA THR A 48 7.62 1.88 -1.92
C THR A 48 6.15 1.60 -2.22
N THR A 49 5.25 1.97 -1.30
CA THR A 49 3.80 1.99 -1.58
C THR A 49 3.47 2.90 -2.75
N THR A 50 4.14 4.06 -2.85
CA THR A 50 3.91 5.01 -3.94
C THR A 50 4.38 4.46 -5.28
N ASP A 51 5.39 3.59 -5.32
CA ASP A 51 5.83 2.97 -6.58
C ASP A 51 4.74 2.09 -7.20
N ALA A 52 4.06 1.28 -6.39
CA ALA A 52 2.93 0.47 -6.82
C ALA A 52 1.77 1.34 -7.36
N LEU A 53 1.47 2.46 -6.67
CA LEU A 53 0.44 3.40 -7.08
C LEU A 53 0.82 4.16 -8.37
N HIS A 54 2.09 4.54 -8.52
CA HIS A 54 2.59 5.15 -9.77
C HIS A 54 2.49 4.17 -10.93
N LEU A 55 2.84 2.89 -10.74
CA LEU A 55 2.77 1.90 -11.80
C LEU A 55 1.32 1.73 -12.28
N LEU A 56 0.40 1.57 -11.33
CA LEU A 56 -1.04 1.46 -11.62
C LEU A 56 -1.56 2.70 -12.37
N THR A 57 -1.32 3.88 -11.83
CA THR A 57 -1.85 5.13 -12.42
C THR A 57 -1.19 5.49 -13.74
N CYS A 58 0.10 5.19 -13.94
CA CYS A 58 0.78 5.38 -15.23
C CYS A 58 0.22 4.43 -16.29
N GLU A 59 -0.03 3.16 -15.97
CA GLU A 59 -0.62 2.22 -16.94
C GLU A 59 -2.08 2.58 -17.29
N ILE A 60 -2.87 3.04 -16.32
CA ILE A 60 -4.22 3.59 -16.58
C ILE A 60 -4.15 4.82 -17.48
N LYS A 61 -3.28 5.79 -17.17
CA LYS A 61 -3.12 7.01 -17.99
C LYS A 61 -2.63 6.69 -19.39
N LYS A 62 -1.69 5.74 -19.54
CA LYS A 62 -1.21 5.25 -20.84
C LYS A 62 -2.36 4.60 -21.63
N THR A 63 -3.18 3.80 -20.98
CA THR A 63 -4.36 3.17 -21.57
C THR A 63 -5.33 4.22 -22.15
N TRP A 64 -5.62 5.28 -21.40
CA TRP A 64 -6.48 6.36 -21.88
C TRP A 64 -5.91 7.11 -23.08
N ARG A 65 -4.58 7.30 -23.14
CA ARG A 65 -3.91 7.90 -24.32
C ARG A 65 -4.07 7.05 -25.59
N GLN A 66 -4.34 5.76 -25.43
CA GLN A 66 -4.63 4.83 -26.53
C GLN A 66 -6.13 4.70 -26.82
N SER A 67 -6.97 5.58 -26.26
CA SER A 67 -8.44 5.55 -26.39
C SER A 67 -9.09 4.24 -25.88
N LYS A 68 -8.36 3.51 -25.03
CA LYS A 68 -8.78 2.28 -24.37
C LYS A 68 -9.31 2.56 -22.96
N VAL A 69 -9.93 1.56 -22.35
CA VAL A 69 -10.38 1.56 -20.95
C VAL A 69 -9.59 0.54 -20.15
N ALA A 70 -9.57 0.72 -18.83
CA ALA A 70 -8.95 -0.22 -17.90
C ALA A 70 -9.92 -0.58 -16.77
N SER A 71 -9.88 -1.83 -16.31
CA SER A 71 -10.60 -2.26 -15.11
C SER A 71 -9.62 -2.86 -14.13
N ALA A 72 -9.70 -2.45 -12.87
CA ALA A 72 -8.91 -3.03 -11.80
C ALA A 72 -9.78 -3.78 -10.80
N LEU A 73 -9.34 -4.97 -10.42
CA LEU A 73 -9.88 -5.77 -9.33
C LEU A 73 -8.88 -5.77 -8.18
N PHE A 74 -9.30 -5.26 -7.03
CA PHE A 74 -8.51 -5.21 -5.80
C PHE A 74 -8.84 -6.44 -4.96
N LEU A 75 -7.78 -7.14 -4.54
CA LEU A 75 -7.82 -8.37 -3.77
C LEU A 75 -7.12 -8.14 -2.42
N ASP A 76 -7.72 -8.66 -1.36
CA ASP A 76 -7.11 -8.75 -0.04
C ASP A 76 -6.97 -10.23 0.36
N ILE A 77 -5.76 -10.65 0.71
CA ILE A 77 -5.48 -12.02 1.14
C ILE A 77 -5.66 -12.11 2.65
N GLN A 78 -6.54 -13.02 3.09
CA GLN A 78 -6.78 -13.22 4.52
C GLN A 78 -5.52 -13.71 5.22
N ALA A 79 -5.19 -13.08 6.34
CA ALA A 79 -4.17 -13.54 7.28
C ALA A 79 -2.89 -14.05 6.59
N ALA A 80 -2.27 -13.19 5.78
CA ALA A 80 -1.09 -13.46 4.97
C ALA A 80 -0.01 -14.32 5.66
N PHE A 81 0.56 -13.88 6.80
CA PHE A 81 1.62 -14.65 7.48
C PHE A 81 1.11 -15.94 8.14
N PRO A 82 -0.02 -15.92 8.90
CA PRO A 82 -0.54 -17.14 9.50
C PRO A 82 -0.89 -18.25 8.51
N ASN A 83 -1.24 -17.93 7.27
CA ASN A 83 -1.70 -18.91 6.28
C ASN A 83 -0.57 -19.52 5.43
N VAL A 84 0.70 -19.17 5.70
CA VAL A 84 1.83 -19.74 4.98
C VAL A 84 2.03 -21.22 5.33
N VAL A 85 1.83 -22.09 4.34
CA VAL A 85 2.04 -23.53 4.45
C VAL A 85 3.50 -23.89 4.08
N LYS A 86 4.22 -24.51 5.02
CA LYS A 86 5.66 -24.80 4.89
C LYS A 86 6.03 -25.58 3.62
N PRO A 87 5.41 -26.74 3.29
CA PRO A 87 5.72 -27.47 2.05
C PRO A 87 5.58 -26.62 0.78
N THR A 88 4.51 -25.82 0.69
CA THR A 88 4.25 -24.94 -0.45
C THR A 88 5.28 -23.81 -0.55
N LEU A 89 5.66 -23.21 0.59
CA LEU A 89 6.72 -22.21 0.66
C LEU A 89 8.04 -22.77 0.14
N VAL A 90 8.44 -23.93 0.64
CA VAL A 90 9.70 -24.60 0.28
C VAL A 90 9.76 -24.90 -1.21
N GLU A 91 8.66 -25.40 -1.78
CA GLU A 91 8.56 -25.67 -3.20
C GLU A 91 8.66 -24.38 -4.04
N ASN A 92 8.00 -23.29 -3.63
CA ASN A 92 8.12 -22.00 -4.31
C ASN A 92 9.56 -21.46 -4.25
N MET A 93 10.22 -21.55 -3.09
CA MET A 93 11.62 -21.12 -2.93
C MET A 93 12.58 -21.94 -3.80
N ARG A 94 12.37 -23.25 -3.89
CA ARG A 94 13.15 -24.15 -4.76
C ARG A 94 12.97 -23.76 -6.23
N ARG A 95 11.74 -23.50 -6.68
CA ARG A 95 11.46 -23.05 -8.06
C ARG A 95 12.07 -21.69 -8.38
N LYS A 96 12.19 -20.81 -7.39
CA LYS A 96 12.89 -19.53 -7.51
C LYS A 96 14.41 -19.66 -7.40
N GLY A 97 14.96 -20.87 -7.32
CA GLY A 97 16.41 -21.07 -7.35
C GLY A 97 17.14 -20.72 -6.05
N ILE A 98 16.45 -20.69 -4.91
CA ILE A 98 17.11 -20.50 -3.61
C ILE A 98 18.00 -21.71 -3.28
N PRO A 99 19.25 -21.50 -2.82
CA PRO A 99 20.13 -22.63 -2.51
C PRO A 99 19.56 -23.56 -1.45
N LYS A 100 19.77 -24.87 -1.64
CA LYS A 100 19.24 -25.93 -0.78
C LYS A 100 19.58 -25.75 0.70
N ALA A 101 20.77 -25.23 1.01
CA ALA A 101 21.20 -24.97 2.39
C ALA A 101 20.31 -23.96 3.13
N TYR A 102 19.91 -22.86 2.47
CA TYR A 102 18.95 -21.91 3.07
C TYR A 102 17.59 -22.56 3.27
N ILE A 103 17.12 -23.32 2.28
CA ILE A 103 15.82 -23.99 2.35
C ILE A 103 15.79 -24.94 3.55
N GLN A 104 16.80 -25.78 3.72
CA GLN A 104 16.91 -26.72 4.83
C GLN A 104 16.96 -25.98 6.18
N THR A 105 17.78 -24.94 6.28
CA THR A 105 17.87 -24.12 7.50
C THR A 105 16.52 -23.47 7.86
N ILE A 106 15.78 -22.98 6.86
CA ILE A 106 14.45 -22.39 7.05
C ILE A 106 13.45 -23.46 7.48
N GLU A 107 13.49 -24.65 6.88
CA GLU A 107 12.65 -25.78 7.30
C GLU A 107 12.90 -26.15 8.76
N ASP A 108 14.17 -26.20 9.18
CA ASP A 108 14.56 -26.49 10.55
C ASP A 108 14.06 -25.39 11.51
N ILE A 109 14.26 -24.11 11.17
CA ILE A 109 13.76 -22.96 11.95
C ILE A 109 12.24 -22.99 12.09
N LEU A 110 11.51 -23.41 11.06
CA LEU A 110 10.06 -23.41 11.08
C LEU A 110 9.45 -24.66 11.76
N THR A 111 10.24 -25.70 12.00
CA THR A 111 9.79 -27.00 12.55
C THR A 111 9.96 -27.06 14.08
N GLY A 112 9.07 -27.79 14.75
CA GLY A 112 9.17 -28.02 16.21
C GLY A 112 8.96 -26.78 17.08
N ARG A 113 8.43 -25.68 16.53
CA ARG A 113 8.23 -24.44 17.27
C ARG A 113 7.05 -24.52 18.23
N THR A 114 7.22 -23.94 19.40
CA THR A 114 6.18 -23.70 20.39
C THR A 114 5.98 -22.20 20.61
N THR A 115 4.77 -21.79 20.97
CA THR A 115 4.44 -20.42 21.39
C THR A 115 3.75 -20.42 22.73
N CYS A 116 3.95 -19.36 23.50
CA CYS A 116 3.26 -19.11 24.76
C CYS A 116 2.60 -17.73 24.65
N LEU A 117 1.34 -17.62 25.06
CA LEU A 117 0.70 -16.32 25.23
C LEU A 117 1.21 -15.69 26.52
N LYS A 118 1.64 -14.42 26.46
CA LYS A 118 1.99 -13.64 27.65
C LYS A 118 0.98 -12.50 27.80
N PHE A 119 0.30 -12.45 28.94
CA PHE A 119 -0.66 -11.41 29.29
C PHE A 119 -0.51 -11.05 30.77
N ASP A 120 -0.41 -9.76 31.09
CA ASP A 120 -0.28 -9.24 32.47
C ASP A 120 0.79 -9.95 33.33
N GLY A 121 1.95 -10.24 32.74
CA GLY A 121 3.06 -10.91 33.43
C GLY A 121 2.92 -12.43 33.56
N ASN A 122 1.74 -12.97 33.30
CA ASN A 122 1.48 -14.41 33.32
C ASN A 122 1.76 -15.06 31.97
N HIS A 123 2.13 -16.35 32.04
CA HIS A 123 2.47 -17.19 30.89
C HIS A 123 1.52 -18.38 30.83
N LEU A 124 0.92 -18.62 29.66
CA LEU A 124 0.24 -19.88 29.39
C LEU A 124 1.25 -20.99 29.10
N GLU A 125 0.82 -22.24 29.19
CA GLU A 125 1.68 -23.36 28.80
C GLU A 125 2.08 -23.27 27.32
N PRO A 126 3.33 -23.64 26.97
CA PRO A 126 3.78 -23.65 25.59
C PRO A 126 2.91 -24.56 24.72
N GLN A 127 2.35 -24.01 23.65
CA GLN A 127 1.57 -24.75 22.66
C GLN A 127 2.36 -24.91 21.36
N PRO A 128 2.32 -26.10 20.73
CA PRO A 128 2.97 -26.31 19.44
C PRO A 128 2.32 -25.45 18.35
N ILE A 129 3.13 -24.88 17.46
CA ILE A 129 2.64 -24.13 16.30
C ILE A 129 2.72 -25.04 15.07
N THR A 130 1.57 -25.42 14.54
CA THR A 130 1.48 -26.12 13.25
C THR A 130 1.48 -25.10 12.11
N ASN A 131 2.64 -24.98 11.43
CA ASN A 131 2.83 -24.34 10.12
C ASN A 131 2.29 -22.90 9.96
N ARG A 132 2.93 -21.91 10.58
CA ARG A 132 2.57 -20.49 10.40
C ARG A 132 3.79 -19.58 10.43
N ASN A 133 3.91 -18.65 9.48
CA ASN A 133 4.89 -17.58 9.61
C ASN A 133 4.46 -16.65 10.75
N SER A 134 5.43 -16.26 11.57
CA SER A 134 5.19 -15.55 12.82
C SER A 134 5.29 -14.03 12.60
N GLN A 135 4.20 -13.31 12.83
CA GLN A 135 4.19 -11.85 12.73
C GLN A 135 5.18 -11.25 13.75
N GLY A 136 6.17 -10.50 13.27
CA GLY A 136 7.25 -9.93 14.10
C GLY A 136 8.62 -10.61 13.93
N CYS A 137 8.69 -11.74 13.21
CA CYS A 137 9.96 -12.33 12.79
C CYS A 137 10.51 -11.59 11.55
N PRO A 138 11.78 -11.13 11.55
CA PRO A 138 12.40 -10.46 10.40
C PRO A 138 12.34 -11.28 9.10
N LEU A 139 12.47 -12.61 9.21
CA LEU A 139 12.47 -13.54 8.09
C LEU A 139 11.08 -13.73 7.46
N SER A 140 10.00 -13.51 8.21
CA SER A 140 8.65 -13.81 7.73
C SER A 140 8.22 -12.99 6.51
N MET A 141 8.72 -11.76 6.37
CA MET A 141 8.43 -10.91 5.22
C MET A 141 8.95 -11.52 3.92
N ILE A 142 10.25 -11.81 3.86
CA ILE A 142 10.88 -12.33 2.63
C ILE A 142 10.33 -13.72 2.26
N LEU A 143 10.03 -14.57 3.25
CA LEU A 143 9.39 -15.86 3.00
C LEU A 143 8.00 -15.69 2.40
N TYR A 144 7.21 -14.72 2.90
CA TYR A 144 5.91 -14.43 2.33
C TYR A 144 6.00 -13.92 0.89
N LEU A 145 7.05 -13.18 0.52
CA LEU A 145 7.27 -12.75 -0.87
C LEU A 145 7.42 -13.95 -1.83
N PHE A 146 8.16 -14.98 -1.44
CA PHE A 146 8.24 -16.23 -2.22
C PHE A 146 6.91 -16.98 -2.25
N TYR A 147 6.16 -16.90 -1.15
CA TYR A 147 4.87 -17.57 -1.04
C TYR A 147 3.84 -17.01 -2.03
N ILE A 148 3.75 -15.68 -2.11
CA ILE A 148 2.81 -14.98 -2.99
C ILE A 148 3.32 -14.84 -4.43
N ALA A 149 4.62 -15.02 -4.69
CA ALA A 149 5.20 -14.83 -6.02
C ALA A 149 4.41 -15.50 -7.18
N PRO A 150 3.94 -16.76 -7.07
CA PRO A 150 3.17 -17.38 -8.14
C PRO A 150 1.86 -16.65 -8.48
N LEU A 151 1.21 -15.99 -7.52
CA LEU A 151 -0.01 -15.19 -7.75
C LEU A 151 0.28 -13.99 -8.65
N LEU A 152 1.44 -13.36 -8.47
CA LEU A 152 1.83 -12.16 -9.20
C LEU A 152 2.33 -12.46 -10.61
N GLU A 153 2.59 -13.73 -10.89
CA GLU A 153 3.08 -14.26 -12.17
C GLU A 153 1.96 -14.90 -13.00
N ILE A 154 0.70 -14.81 -12.56
CA ILE A 154 -0.47 -15.29 -13.32
C ILE A 154 -0.62 -14.53 -14.66
N THR A 155 -0.17 -13.27 -14.70
CA THR A 155 -0.26 -12.44 -15.91
C THR A 155 0.82 -12.78 -16.91
N ASN A 156 0.39 -13.36 -18.03
CA ASN A 156 1.28 -13.73 -19.15
C ASN A 156 1.06 -12.88 -20.41
N LYS A 157 0.18 -11.88 -20.37
CA LYS A 157 -0.26 -11.11 -21.56
C LYS A 157 0.01 -9.61 -21.42
N THR A 158 0.23 -8.95 -22.55
CA THR A 158 0.52 -7.50 -22.66
C THR A 158 -0.62 -6.59 -22.17
N ASN A 159 -1.85 -7.09 -22.14
CA ASN A 159 -3.04 -6.35 -21.72
C ASN A 159 -3.43 -6.62 -20.25
N GLN A 160 -2.55 -7.27 -19.48
CA GLN A 160 -2.79 -7.64 -18.10
C GLN A 160 -1.63 -7.17 -17.23
N LEU A 161 -1.91 -6.76 -16.00
CA LEU A 161 -0.90 -6.41 -15.03
C LEU A 161 -1.36 -6.81 -13.64
N THR A 162 -0.54 -7.56 -12.91
CA THR A 162 -0.73 -7.79 -11.48
C THR A 162 0.26 -6.93 -10.71
N ILE A 163 -0.17 -6.34 -9.60
CA ILE A 163 0.66 -5.54 -8.69
C ILE A 163 0.45 -6.08 -7.28
N GLY A 164 1.53 -6.42 -6.59
CA GLY A 164 1.50 -6.95 -5.23
C GLY A 164 2.12 -5.99 -4.22
N PHE A 165 1.41 -5.77 -3.11
CA PHE A 165 1.93 -5.13 -1.92
C PHE A 165 1.56 -5.96 -0.69
N VAL A 166 2.44 -6.92 -0.36
CA VAL A 166 2.19 -7.91 0.70
C VAL A 166 0.86 -8.64 0.47
N ASP A 167 -0.17 -8.40 1.28
CA ASP A 167 -1.50 -9.01 1.22
C ASP A 167 -2.42 -8.36 0.17
N ASN A 168 -2.15 -7.10 -0.18
CA ASN A 168 -2.93 -6.35 -1.16
C ASN A 168 -2.45 -6.70 -2.58
N THR A 169 -3.30 -7.31 -3.38
CA THR A 169 -3.02 -7.61 -4.78
C THR A 169 -3.99 -6.88 -5.69
N THR A 170 -3.50 -6.25 -6.75
CA THR A 170 -4.32 -5.58 -7.76
C THR A 170 -4.16 -6.27 -9.09
N LEU A 171 -5.26 -6.71 -9.70
CA LEU A 171 -5.30 -7.18 -11.08
C LEU A 171 -5.81 -6.04 -11.96
N LEU A 172 -5.14 -5.78 -13.07
CA LEU A 172 -5.51 -4.75 -14.05
C LEU A 172 -5.68 -5.39 -15.42
N ALA A 173 -6.82 -5.14 -16.06
CA ALA A 173 -7.10 -5.51 -17.45
C ALA A 173 -7.22 -4.26 -18.32
N ILE A 174 -6.71 -4.32 -19.56
CA ILE A 174 -6.68 -3.21 -20.53
C ILE A 174 -7.26 -3.62 -21.89
N GLY A 175 -8.15 -2.79 -22.46
CA GLY A 175 -8.77 -3.07 -23.77
C GLY A 175 -9.82 -2.05 -24.17
N LYS A 176 -10.73 -2.40 -25.09
CA LYS A 176 -11.56 -1.41 -25.79
C LYS A 176 -12.88 -1.10 -25.09
N SER A 177 -13.48 -2.11 -24.46
CA SER A 177 -14.75 -2.04 -23.73
C SER A 177 -14.65 -2.65 -22.33
N PHE A 178 -15.55 -2.28 -21.42
CA PHE A 178 -15.57 -2.86 -20.07
C PHE A 178 -15.99 -4.33 -20.05
N THR A 179 -16.82 -4.76 -20.98
CA THR A 179 -17.20 -6.17 -21.14
C THR A 179 -15.99 -7.06 -21.42
N GLU A 180 -15.13 -6.66 -22.35
CA GLU A 180 -13.86 -7.34 -22.64
C GLU A 180 -12.97 -7.39 -21.39
N MET A 181 -12.93 -6.30 -20.61
CA MET A 181 -12.11 -6.23 -19.40
C MET A 181 -12.58 -7.15 -18.30
N HIS A 182 -13.90 -7.23 -18.12
CA HIS A 182 -14.51 -8.11 -17.14
C HIS A 182 -14.29 -9.57 -17.50
N GLU A 183 -14.36 -9.95 -18.77
CA GLU A 183 -14.00 -11.30 -19.21
C GLU A 183 -12.52 -11.62 -18.97
N ILE A 184 -11.61 -10.65 -19.22
CA ILE A 184 -10.19 -10.83 -18.90
C ILE A 184 -9.98 -11.02 -17.38
N LEU A 185 -10.60 -10.18 -16.55
CA LEU A 185 -10.48 -10.29 -15.10
C LEU A 185 -11.09 -11.60 -14.59
N LYS A 186 -12.24 -12.01 -15.12
CA LYS A 186 -12.88 -13.30 -14.82
C LYS A 186 -11.95 -14.46 -15.17
N HIS A 187 -11.35 -14.44 -16.35
CA HIS A 187 -10.36 -15.44 -16.75
C HIS A 187 -9.14 -15.44 -15.82
N MET A 188 -8.63 -14.28 -15.40
CA MET A 188 -7.51 -14.22 -14.44
C MET A 188 -7.88 -14.79 -13.06
N MET A 189 -9.14 -14.70 -12.66
CA MET A 189 -9.64 -15.25 -11.39
C MET A 189 -9.92 -16.76 -11.48
N GLU A 190 -10.66 -17.20 -12.49
CA GLU A 190 -11.28 -18.54 -12.58
C GLU A 190 -10.46 -19.58 -13.34
N ASN A 191 -9.55 -19.18 -14.23
CA ASN A 191 -8.82 -20.14 -15.08
C ASN A 191 -7.99 -21.14 -14.25
N LEU A 192 -7.65 -22.29 -14.86
CA LEU A 192 -6.68 -23.24 -14.34
C LEU A 192 -5.31 -22.55 -14.22
N GLY A 193 -4.95 -22.16 -13.00
CA GLY A 193 -3.74 -21.38 -12.70
C GLY A 193 -4.01 -19.90 -12.42
N GLY A 194 -5.28 -19.47 -12.40
CA GLY A 194 -5.72 -18.17 -11.94
C GLY A 194 -5.72 -18.02 -10.42
N VAL A 195 -6.22 -16.89 -9.95
CA VAL A 195 -6.17 -16.49 -8.53
C VAL A 195 -6.88 -17.48 -7.62
N LEU A 196 -8.06 -17.99 -8.00
CA LEU A 196 -8.82 -18.91 -7.17
C LEU A 196 -8.11 -20.28 -7.03
N ASN A 197 -7.50 -20.76 -8.11
CA ASN A 197 -6.68 -21.98 -8.07
C ASN A 197 -5.43 -21.78 -7.18
N TRP A 198 -4.77 -20.63 -7.30
CA TRP A 198 -3.66 -20.28 -6.41
C TRP A 198 -4.10 -20.25 -4.94
N SER A 199 -5.19 -19.55 -4.64
CA SER A 199 -5.77 -19.46 -3.28
C SER A 199 -6.03 -20.84 -2.67
N TYR A 200 -6.58 -21.77 -3.47
CA TYR A 200 -6.83 -23.14 -3.04
C TYR A 200 -5.52 -23.92 -2.78
N ARG A 201 -4.60 -23.93 -3.76
CA ARG A 201 -3.33 -24.69 -3.66
C ARG A 201 -2.39 -24.17 -2.57
N HIS A 202 -2.43 -22.87 -2.31
CA HIS A 202 -1.60 -22.20 -1.31
C HIS A 202 -2.37 -22.00 0.00
N SER A 203 -3.54 -22.62 0.18
CA SER A 203 -4.34 -22.54 1.42
C SER A 203 -4.46 -21.10 1.97
N SER A 204 -4.60 -20.13 1.05
CA SER A 204 -4.55 -18.70 1.34
C SER A 204 -5.82 -18.05 0.82
N PRO A 205 -6.90 -18.10 1.63
CA PRO A 205 -8.21 -17.61 1.22
C PRO A 205 -8.20 -16.10 0.97
N LEU A 206 -8.98 -15.68 -0.02
CA LEU A 206 -9.26 -14.26 -0.27
C LEU A 206 -10.36 -13.77 0.66
N GLU A 207 -10.27 -12.50 1.09
CA GLU A 207 -11.36 -11.84 1.79
C GLU A 207 -12.40 -11.37 0.76
N ILE A 208 -13.34 -12.25 0.41
CA ILE A 208 -14.34 -12.02 -0.66
C ILE A 208 -15.12 -10.71 -0.43
N SER A 209 -15.39 -10.33 0.83
CA SER A 209 -16.09 -9.08 1.16
C SER A 209 -15.29 -7.80 0.89
N GLU A 210 -13.96 -7.89 0.79
CA GLU A 210 -13.08 -6.75 0.50
C GLU A 210 -12.70 -6.65 -0.99
N LEU A 211 -13.20 -7.58 -1.82
CA LEU A 211 -13.05 -7.49 -3.26
C LEU A 211 -13.72 -6.23 -3.79
N ALA A 212 -12.98 -5.43 -4.55
CA ALA A 212 -13.49 -4.21 -5.13
C ALA A 212 -13.11 -4.08 -6.60
N LEU A 213 -14.09 -3.69 -7.42
CA LEU A 213 -13.91 -3.40 -8.84
C LEU A 213 -13.94 -1.88 -9.07
N ILE A 214 -13.01 -1.37 -9.88
CA ILE A 214 -13.11 -0.03 -10.47
C ILE A 214 -12.88 -0.10 -11.98
N ASN A 215 -13.82 0.46 -12.72
CA ASN A 215 -13.73 0.71 -14.14
C ASN A 215 -13.19 2.13 -14.40
N PHE A 216 -11.97 2.25 -14.91
CA PHE A 216 -11.28 3.51 -15.17
C PHE A 216 -11.54 4.03 -16.59
N THR A 217 -12.18 5.18 -16.71
CA THR A 217 -12.44 5.86 -18.00
C THR A 217 -12.51 7.37 -17.84
N ARG A 218 -12.19 8.10 -18.91
CA ARG A 218 -12.47 9.53 -19.06
C ARG A 218 -13.72 9.83 -19.90
N SER A 219 -14.24 8.86 -20.64
CA SER A 219 -15.47 8.99 -21.43
C SER A 219 -16.69 8.69 -20.56
N LEU A 220 -17.65 9.62 -20.55
CA LEU A 220 -18.93 9.48 -19.85
C LEU A 220 -19.83 8.41 -20.47
N ASP A 221 -19.75 8.22 -21.79
CA ASP A 221 -20.60 7.26 -22.51
C ASP A 221 -20.21 5.82 -22.17
N LYS A 222 -18.91 5.51 -22.25
CA LYS A 222 -18.38 4.20 -21.83
C LYS A 222 -18.67 3.89 -20.37
N GLN A 223 -18.82 4.91 -19.53
CA GLN A 223 -19.11 4.77 -18.11
C GLN A 223 -20.50 4.17 -17.85
N LYS A 224 -21.49 4.52 -18.69
CA LYS A 224 -22.87 4.00 -18.60
C LYS A 224 -23.00 2.55 -19.05
N GLU A 225 -22.06 2.05 -19.85
CA GLU A 225 -22.02 0.67 -20.36
C GLU A 225 -21.46 -0.35 -19.35
N SER A 226 -21.18 0.07 -18.11
CA SER A 226 -20.55 -0.78 -17.09
C SER A 226 -21.51 -1.84 -16.54
N MET A 227 -21.37 -3.07 -17.00
CA MET A 227 -22.03 -4.25 -16.43
C MET A 227 -21.33 -4.73 -15.14
N PRO A 228 -22.02 -5.48 -14.24
CA PRO A 228 -21.38 -6.12 -13.11
C PRO A 228 -20.47 -7.28 -13.56
N LEU A 229 -19.32 -7.42 -12.91
CA LEU A 229 -18.45 -8.59 -13.04
C LEU A 229 -19.01 -9.71 -12.15
N ILE A 230 -19.34 -10.85 -12.76
CA ILE A 230 -19.82 -12.03 -12.04
C ILE A 230 -18.64 -13.02 -11.92
N LEU A 231 -18.25 -13.31 -10.68
CA LEU A 231 -17.22 -14.28 -10.36
C LEU A 231 -17.83 -15.52 -9.70
N ASN A 232 -17.49 -16.68 -10.21
CA ASN A 232 -17.83 -17.96 -9.60
C ASN A 232 -16.73 -18.36 -8.62
N THR A 233 -17.04 -18.29 -7.34
CA THR A 233 -16.14 -18.61 -6.24
C THR A 233 -16.65 -19.82 -5.47
N THR A 234 -15.82 -20.41 -4.61
CA THR A 234 -16.26 -21.37 -3.60
C THR A 234 -16.21 -20.70 -2.24
N ASN A 235 -17.26 -20.89 -1.43
CA ASN A 235 -17.26 -20.38 -0.07
C ASN A 235 -16.29 -21.19 0.82
N SER A 236 -16.08 -20.74 2.06
CA SER A 236 -15.20 -21.43 3.04
C SER A 236 -15.65 -22.86 3.39
N GLN A 237 -16.82 -23.30 2.93
CA GLN A 237 -17.36 -24.66 3.11
C GLN A 237 -17.29 -25.50 1.82
N GLY A 238 -16.75 -24.97 0.72
CA GLY A 238 -16.62 -25.66 -0.56
C GLY A 238 -17.85 -25.57 -1.48
N ASN A 239 -18.89 -24.83 -1.10
CA ASN A 239 -20.08 -24.66 -1.95
C ASN A 239 -19.85 -23.56 -2.99
N PRO A 240 -20.38 -23.73 -4.22
CA PRO A 240 -20.31 -22.69 -5.24
C PRO A 240 -21.10 -21.44 -4.82
N GLN A 241 -20.48 -20.28 -4.97
CA GLN A 241 -21.04 -18.97 -4.68
C GLN A 241 -20.68 -18.00 -5.80
N SER A 242 -21.69 -17.40 -6.43
CA SER A 242 -21.51 -16.30 -7.38
C SER A 242 -21.40 -14.96 -6.65
N VAL A 243 -20.33 -14.22 -6.89
CA VAL A 243 -20.10 -12.88 -6.35
C VAL A 243 -20.27 -11.87 -7.49
N ASN A 244 -21.26 -10.99 -7.33
CA ASN A 244 -21.55 -9.93 -8.29
C ASN A 244 -20.85 -8.64 -7.84
N LEU A 245 -19.83 -8.22 -8.57
CA LEU A 245 -19.06 -7.01 -8.28
C LEU A 245 -19.50 -5.89 -9.22
N THR A 246 -20.14 -4.86 -8.65
CA THR A 246 -20.41 -3.60 -9.36
C THR A 246 -19.19 -2.69 -9.27
N SER A 247 -18.95 -1.88 -10.31
CA SER A 247 -17.87 -0.90 -10.28
C SER A 247 -18.15 0.16 -9.23
N SER A 248 -17.24 0.28 -8.26
CA SER A 248 -17.25 1.38 -7.30
C SER A 248 -16.75 2.68 -7.94
N GLU A 249 -17.23 3.82 -7.44
CA GLU A 249 -16.79 5.13 -7.92
C GLU A 249 -15.37 5.48 -7.43
N SER A 250 -15.03 4.97 -6.24
CA SER A 250 -13.74 5.20 -5.59
C SER A 250 -13.37 4.07 -4.62
N TYR A 251 -12.08 3.75 -4.53
CA TYR A 251 -11.53 2.71 -3.66
C TYR A 251 -10.24 3.19 -3.00
N LYS A 252 -10.01 2.78 -1.75
CA LYS A 252 -8.82 3.16 -0.99
C LYS A 252 -7.75 2.07 -1.11
N LEU A 253 -6.77 2.29 -1.96
CA LEU A 253 -5.62 1.40 -2.15
C LEU A 253 -4.38 1.99 -1.47
N LEU A 254 -3.69 1.20 -0.62
CA LEU A 254 -2.44 1.59 0.05
C LEU A 254 -2.50 2.97 0.72
N GLY A 255 -3.66 3.30 1.29
CA GLY A 255 -3.88 4.58 1.99
C GLY A 255 -4.27 5.76 1.11
N VAL A 256 -4.36 5.60 -0.22
CA VAL A 256 -4.78 6.63 -1.18
C VAL A 256 -6.13 6.27 -1.79
N ILE A 257 -7.05 7.24 -1.88
CA ILE A 257 -8.34 7.04 -2.56
C ILE A 257 -8.17 7.27 -4.06
N LEU A 258 -8.38 6.21 -4.85
CA LEU A 258 -8.46 6.25 -6.31
C LEU A 258 -9.91 6.42 -6.71
N ASN A 259 -10.20 7.39 -7.58
CA ASN A 259 -11.49 7.54 -8.25
C ASN A 259 -11.38 6.99 -9.68
N HIS A 260 -12.49 6.57 -10.28
CA HIS A 260 -12.58 6.06 -11.65
C HIS A 260 -11.95 6.98 -12.73
N GLN A 261 -11.90 8.30 -12.50
CA GLN A 261 -11.26 9.30 -13.38
C GLN A 261 -9.85 9.73 -12.91
N LEU A 262 -9.35 9.14 -11.82
CA LEU A 262 -8.13 9.55 -11.12
C LEU A 262 -8.13 11.02 -10.68
N TYR A 263 -9.31 11.53 -10.30
CA TYR A 263 -9.43 12.79 -9.58
C TYR A 263 -9.20 12.59 -8.09
N TRP A 264 -8.51 13.57 -7.48
CA TRP A 264 -8.00 13.46 -6.11
C TRP A 264 -8.89 14.14 -5.06
N ASN A 265 -10.06 14.65 -5.42
CA ASN A 265 -10.92 15.45 -4.53
C ASN A 265 -11.27 14.69 -3.24
N LYS A 266 -11.78 13.46 -3.36
CA LYS A 266 -12.11 12.60 -2.20
C LYS A 266 -10.88 12.29 -1.33
N HIS A 267 -9.72 12.09 -1.96
CA HIS A 267 -8.47 11.86 -1.22
C HIS A 267 -8.00 13.12 -0.48
N GLN A 268 -8.07 14.28 -1.12
CA GLN A 268 -7.73 15.58 -0.53
C GLN A 268 -8.62 15.91 0.67
N GLU A 269 -9.92 15.59 0.59
CA GLU A 269 -10.85 15.70 1.72
C GLU A 269 -10.48 14.78 2.87
N LEU A 270 -10.11 13.54 2.59
CA LEU A 270 -9.64 12.59 3.61
C LEU A 270 -8.36 13.09 4.29
N VAL A 271 -7.38 13.59 3.53
CA VAL A 271 -6.15 14.17 4.09
C VAL A 271 -6.48 15.37 4.97
N HIS A 272 -7.29 16.30 4.47
CA HIS A 272 -7.73 17.47 5.24
C HIS A 272 -8.44 17.07 6.54
N ALA A 273 -9.40 16.13 6.49
CA ALA A 273 -10.12 15.66 7.66
C ALA A 273 -9.19 15.02 8.71
N ARG A 274 -8.21 14.22 8.29
CA ARG A 274 -7.19 13.63 9.18
C ARG A 274 -6.36 14.70 9.87
N VAL A 275 -5.91 15.69 9.12
CA VAL A 275 -5.07 16.78 9.62
C VAL A 275 -5.84 17.66 10.60
N VAL A 276 -7.10 17.97 10.32
CA VAL A 276 -7.99 18.68 11.24
C VAL A 276 -8.19 17.87 12.52
N LYS A 277 -8.51 16.57 12.42
CA LYS A 277 -8.68 15.69 13.58
C LYS A 277 -7.42 15.68 14.46
N TRP A 278 -6.25 15.51 13.85
CA TRP A 278 -4.97 15.55 14.57
C TRP A 278 -4.71 16.90 15.23
N THR A 279 -4.98 18.01 14.54
CA THR A 279 -4.80 19.36 15.08
C THR A 279 -5.70 19.61 16.29
N VAL A 280 -6.94 19.09 16.28
CA VAL A 280 -7.87 19.16 17.41
C VAL A 280 -7.43 18.28 18.58
N LEU A 281 -6.90 17.08 18.32
CA LEU A 281 -6.34 16.22 19.38
C LEU A 281 -5.08 16.85 19.99
N PHE A 282 -4.22 17.41 19.15
CA PHE A 282 -3.01 18.12 19.55
C PHE A 282 -3.34 19.30 20.47
N SER A 283 -4.33 20.13 20.11
CA SER A 283 -4.73 21.28 20.92
C SER A 283 -5.36 20.93 22.27
N ARG A 284 -5.74 19.67 22.50
CA ARG A 284 -6.18 19.18 23.82
C ARG A 284 -5.02 18.87 24.75
N ILE A 285 -3.91 18.36 24.20
CA ILE A 285 -2.71 17.98 24.95
C ILE A 285 -1.84 19.22 25.23
N HIS A 286 -1.82 20.15 24.29
CA HIS A 286 -1.01 21.33 24.36
C HIS A 286 -1.90 22.57 24.58
N ARG A 287 -1.99 23.03 25.84
CA ARG A 287 -2.62 24.31 26.23
C ARG A 287 -1.52 25.28 26.68
N VAL A 288 -1.68 26.55 26.32
CA VAL A 288 -0.71 27.64 26.57
C VAL A 288 -0.23 27.72 28.03
N LEU A 289 -1.11 27.46 29.00
CA LEU A 289 -0.79 27.58 30.43
C LEU A 289 -0.43 26.25 31.10
N HIS A 290 -0.89 25.12 30.56
CA HIS A 290 -0.75 23.79 31.17
C HIS A 290 -0.58 22.72 30.08
N GLY A 291 0.53 22.75 29.38
CA GLY A 291 0.79 21.89 28.23
C GLY A 291 2.27 21.64 27.97
N LEU A 292 2.56 21.00 26.84
CA LEU A 292 3.92 20.73 26.39
C LEU A 292 4.69 22.05 26.17
N PRO A 293 6.02 22.09 26.33
CA PRO A 293 6.84 23.20 25.84
C PRO A 293 6.64 23.42 24.33
N ILE A 294 6.75 24.67 23.88
CA ILE A 294 6.59 25.07 22.46
C ILE A 294 7.42 24.18 21.53
N GLN A 295 8.69 23.93 21.89
CA GLN A 295 9.60 23.09 21.11
C GLN A 295 9.08 21.66 20.93
N MET A 296 8.56 21.04 22.00
CA MET A 296 7.96 19.70 21.94
C MET A 296 6.66 19.70 21.14
N GLY A 297 5.88 20.79 21.23
CA GLY A 297 4.69 20.99 20.41
C GLY A 297 5.01 21.03 18.91
N CYS A 298 6.02 21.83 18.52
CA CYS A 298 6.53 21.86 17.15
C CYS A 298 7.04 20.49 16.70
N GLN A 299 7.80 19.79 17.54
CA GLN A 299 8.33 18.47 17.24
C GLN A 299 7.21 17.46 17.01
N LEU A 300 6.20 17.43 17.87
CA LEU A 300 5.05 16.53 17.75
C LEU A 300 4.26 16.82 16.45
N TYR A 301 4.02 18.10 16.12
CA TYR A 301 3.37 18.47 14.88
C TYR A 301 4.17 18.02 13.64
N LYS A 302 5.49 18.25 13.64
CA LYS A 302 6.40 17.81 12.58
C LYS A 302 6.50 16.29 12.46
N ALA A 303 6.41 15.56 13.57
CA ALA A 303 6.54 14.10 13.59
C ALA A 303 5.26 13.37 13.18
N VAL A 304 4.07 13.97 13.41
CA VAL A 304 2.78 13.31 13.18
C VAL A 304 2.04 13.92 12.01
N THR A 305 1.82 15.23 12.03
CA THR A 305 0.93 15.92 11.08
C THR A 305 1.59 16.09 9.71
N ILE A 306 2.86 16.50 9.67
CA ILE A 306 3.57 16.73 8.40
C ILE A 306 3.72 15.43 7.57
N PRO A 307 4.13 14.27 8.12
CA PRO A 307 4.16 13.01 7.37
C PRO A 307 2.78 12.56 6.88
N CYS A 308 1.73 12.81 7.66
CA CYS A 308 0.35 12.53 7.24
C CYS A 308 -0.05 13.36 6.00
N ILE A 309 0.40 14.61 5.92
CA ILE A 309 0.16 15.51 4.77
C ILE A 309 1.03 15.10 3.58
N GLN A 310 2.28 14.71 3.81
CA GLN A 310 3.24 14.40 2.75
C GLN A 310 3.04 13.01 2.12
N TYR A 311 2.34 12.10 2.78
CA TYR A 311 2.14 10.74 2.27
C TYR A 311 1.50 10.74 0.88
N ALA A 312 2.20 10.10 -0.07
CA ALA A 312 1.82 9.99 -1.48
C ALA A 312 1.57 11.35 -2.20
N ALA A 313 2.08 12.46 -1.67
CA ALA A 313 1.90 13.78 -2.27
C ALA A 313 2.41 13.83 -3.73
N ASP A 314 3.45 13.08 -4.05
CA ASP A 314 3.98 12.88 -5.40
C ASP A 314 2.98 12.29 -6.40
N LEU A 315 1.87 11.70 -5.94
CA LEU A 315 0.81 11.16 -6.77
C LEU A 315 -0.38 12.13 -6.93
N TRP A 316 -0.87 12.70 -5.82
CA TRP A 316 -2.13 13.43 -5.77
C TRP A 316 -1.99 14.96 -5.70
N TYR A 317 -0.78 15.47 -5.43
CA TYR A 317 -0.49 16.89 -5.29
C TYR A 317 0.28 17.42 -6.48
N VAL A 318 -0.23 18.49 -7.09
CA VAL A 318 0.48 19.26 -8.11
C VAL A 318 0.79 20.63 -7.49
N PRO A 319 2.08 20.96 -7.26
CA PRO A 319 2.46 22.23 -6.66
C PRO A 319 1.84 23.43 -7.38
N PRO A 320 1.30 24.41 -6.62
CA PRO A 320 0.81 25.66 -7.19
C PRO A 320 1.89 26.36 -8.01
N HIS A 321 1.59 26.66 -9.27
CA HIS A 321 2.50 27.39 -10.16
C HIS A 321 1.73 28.44 -10.96
N ILE A 322 2.45 29.47 -11.41
CA ILE A 322 1.92 30.50 -12.30
C ILE A 322 2.42 30.18 -13.70
N ASN A 323 1.50 29.92 -14.62
CA ASN A 323 1.86 29.77 -16.03
C ASN A 323 2.05 31.16 -16.66
N ALA A 324 3.11 31.36 -17.43
CA ALA A 324 3.45 32.66 -18.04
C ALA A 324 2.30 33.26 -18.88
N SER A 325 1.39 32.42 -19.38
CA SER A 325 0.21 32.83 -20.18
C SER A 325 -1.07 33.09 -19.37
N LYS A 326 -1.08 32.86 -18.05
CA LYS A 326 -2.30 32.97 -17.22
C LYS A 326 -2.02 33.68 -15.90
N THR A 327 -2.89 34.62 -15.52
CA THR A 327 -2.79 35.39 -14.27
C THR A 327 -3.16 34.60 -13.01
N LYS A 328 -3.90 33.48 -13.15
CA LYS A 328 -4.36 32.66 -12.02
C LYS A 328 -3.38 31.51 -11.73
N ARG A 329 -3.05 31.32 -10.46
CA ARG A 329 -2.30 30.13 -9.98
C ARG A 329 -3.04 28.85 -10.36
N GLN A 330 -2.31 27.90 -10.93
CA GLN A 330 -2.80 26.57 -11.31
C GLN A 330 -2.24 25.49 -10.40
N GLY A 331 -2.86 24.31 -10.41
CA GLY A 331 -2.48 23.17 -9.55
C GLY A 331 -3.38 23.07 -8.30
N ALA A 332 -2.83 22.48 -7.24
CA ALA A 332 -3.56 22.13 -6.02
C ALA A 332 -3.75 23.33 -5.07
N VAL A 333 -4.15 24.49 -5.58
CA VAL A 333 -4.25 25.76 -4.83
C VAL A 333 -5.27 25.65 -3.68
N ALA A 334 -6.47 25.13 -3.94
CA ALA A 334 -7.55 25.09 -2.95
C ALA A 334 -7.20 24.23 -1.72
N ILE A 335 -6.65 23.03 -1.94
CA ILE A 335 -6.23 22.15 -0.83
C ILE A 335 -5.02 22.72 -0.10
N THR A 336 -4.08 23.34 -0.80
CA THR A 336 -2.93 24.02 -0.17
C THR A 336 -3.40 25.10 0.80
N ASN A 337 -4.33 25.95 0.39
CA ASN A 337 -4.89 26.99 1.25
C ASN A 337 -5.63 26.41 2.47
N LYS A 338 -6.40 25.34 2.26
CA LYS A 338 -7.09 24.64 3.36
C LYS A 338 -6.09 24.08 4.38
N LEU A 339 -5.04 23.42 3.91
CA LEU A 339 -4.00 22.85 4.79
C LEU A 339 -3.17 23.94 5.48
N GLN A 340 -2.82 25.03 4.78
CA GLN A 340 -2.15 26.19 5.36
C GLN A 340 -2.97 26.80 6.50
N ALA A 341 -4.29 26.92 6.33
CA ALA A 341 -5.17 27.39 7.38
C ALA A 341 -5.20 26.46 8.62
N VAL A 342 -5.00 25.15 8.43
CA VAL A 342 -4.91 24.21 9.54
C VAL A 342 -3.54 24.27 10.22
N GLN A 343 -2.45 24.41 9.46
CA GLN A 343 -1.12 24.67 10.02
C GLN A 343 -1.10 25.95 10.86
N TRP A 344 -1.69 27.02 10.35
CA TRP A 344 -1.83 28.27 11.09
C TRP A 344 -2.55 28.09 12.44
N ARG A 345 -3.68 27.35 12.46
CA ARG A 345 -4.38 27.04 13.72
C ARG A 345 -3.51 26.21 14.67
N ALA A 346 -2.75 25.26 14.14
CA ALA A 346 -1.82 24.47 14.93
C ALA A 346 -0.72 25.36 15.52
N ALA A 347 -0.13 26.27 14.73
CA ALA A 347 0.91 27.20 15.17
C ALA A 347 0.40 28.17 16.25
N ILE A 348 -0.84 28.67 16.14
CA ILE A 348 -1.51 29.41 17.22
C ILE A 348 -1.61 28.55 18.47
N GLY A 349 -2.08 27.29 18.32
CA GLY A 349 -2.17 26.36 19.44
C GLY A 349 -0.83 26.16 20.13
N ILE A 350 0.25 25.99 19.35
CA ILE A 350 1.62 25.76 19.82
C ILE A 350 2.23 26.96 20.54
N THR A 351 2.00 28.17 20.02
CA THR A 351 2.67 29.39 20.50
C THR A 351 1.84 30.14 21.54
N GLY A 352 0.53 29.91 21.58
CA GLY A 352 -0.41 30.73 22.33
C GLY A 352 -0.63 32.13 21.75
N ALA A 353 -0.21 32.36 20.50
CA ALA A 353 -0.37 33.65 19.83
C ALA A 353 -1.84 34.02 19.61
N MET A 354 -2.09 35.32 19.39
CA MET A 354 -3.43 35.81 19.13
C MET A 354 -3.96 35.28 17.78
N ARG A 355 -5.29 35.13 17.67
CA ARG A 355 -5.94 34.71 16.42
C ARG A 355 -5.79 35.71 15.26
N THR A 356 -5.30 36.91 15.53
CA THR A 356 -5.01 37.94 14.52
C THR A 356 -3.57 37.87 14.02
N THR A 357 -2.70 37.05 14.62
CA THR A 357 -1.29 36.96 14.24
C THR A 357 -1.15 36.35 12.84
N ALA A 358 -0.37 37.03 11.99
CA ALA A 358 -0.10 36.63 10.62
C ALA A 358 0.56 35.24 10.55
N GLY A 359 0.07 34.37 9.66
CA GLY A 359 0.49 32.97 9.66
C GLY A 359 1.91 32.72 9.19
N ASN A 360 2.42 33.54 8.26
CA ASN A 360 3.82 33.51 7.85
C ASN A 360 4.79 33.81 9.02
N VAL A 361 4.41 34.72 9.92
CA VAL A 361 5.18 35.05 11.13
C VAL A 361 5.14 33.88 12.12
N LEU A 362 4.00 33.22 12.28
CA LEU A 362 3.90 32.05 13.15
C LEU A 362 4.69 30.86 12.61
N ASP A 363 4.65 30.63 11.31
CA ASP A 363 5.43 29.59 10.64
C ASP A 363 6.94 29.79 10.89
N THR A 364 7.45 31.03 10.78
CA THR A 364 8.87 31.30 11.09
C THR A 364 9.22 31.09 12.56
N HIS A 365 8.39 31.57 13.50
CA HIS A 365 8.62 31.37 14.94
C HIS A 365 8.56 29.90 15.37
N THR A 366 7.73 29.10 14.70
CA THR A 366 7.61 27.65 14.97
C THR A 366 8.58 26.80 14.16
N ASN A 367 9.40 27.45 13.31
CA ASN A 367 10.29 26.80 12.35
C ASN A 367 9.53 25.79 11.46
N LEU A 368 8.32 26.14 11.03
CA LEU A 368 7.50 25.40 10.09
C LEU A 368 7.64 26.03 8.71
N LEU A 369 7.86 25.20 7.70
CA LEU A 369 7.81 25.66 6.32
C LEU A 369 6.35 25.88 5.91
N PRO A 370 6.05 26.85 5.04
CA PRO A 370 4.76 26.94 4.38
C PRO A 370 4.37 25.61 3.73
N ILE A 371 3.07 25.30 3.69
CA ILE A 371 2.57 23.99 3.23
C ILE A 371 2.88 23.74 1.76
N ASP A 372 2.80 24.77 0.91
CA ASP A 372 3.16 24.68 -0.51
C ASP A 372 4.63 24.29 -0.70
N VAL A 373 5.54 24.89 0.06
CA VAL A 373 6.96 24.55 0.06
C VAL A 373 7.18 23.14 0.61
N THR A 374 6.50 22.78 1.69
CA THR A 374 6.62 21.46 2.35
C THR A 374 6.20 20.32 1.43
N LEU A 375 5.06 20.47 0.75
CA LEU A 375 4.54 19.49 -0.20
C LEU A 375 5.35 19.51 -1.51
N GLY A 376 5.72 20.69 -2.01
CA GLY A 376 6.60 20.83 -3.17
C GLY A 376 7.94 20.12 -2.97
N LEU A 377 8.56 20.28 -1.80
CA LEU A 377 9.80 19.57 -1.45
C LEU A 377 9.60 18.05 -1.42
N ALA A 378 8.47 17.55 -0.91
CA ALA A 378 8.15 16.13 -0.92
C ALA A 378 8.03 15.58 -2.36
N CYS A 379 7.34 16.31 -3.25
CA CYS A 379 7.25 15.97 -4.67
C CYS A 379 8.62 15.98 -5.35
N TRP A 380 9.48 16.97 -5.09
CA TRP A 380 10.83 17.04 -5.66
C TRP A 380 11.72 15.89 -5.19
N LYS A 381 11.68 15.55 -3.90
CA LYS A 381 12.42 14.39 -3.36
C LYS A 381 11.96 13.09 -3.99
N ALA A 382 10.65 12.91 -4.16
CA ALA A 382 10.09 11.75 -4.82
C ALA A 382 10.51 11.68 -6.30
N ALA A 383 10.48 12.80 -7.03
CA ALA A 383 10.92 12.88 -8.42
C ALA A 383 12.42 12.54 -8.57
N ALA A 384 13.28 13.09 -7.72
CA ALA A 384 14.71 12.77 -7.71
C ALA A 384 14.96 11.27 -7.44
N ARG A 385 14.23 10.68 -6.48
CA ARG A 385 14.28 9.24 -6.21
C ARG A 385 13.85 8.43 -7.43
N LEU A 386 12.72 8.78 -8.04
CA LEU A 386 12.18 8.11 -9.23
C LEU A 386 13.18 8.16 -10.41
N ALA A 387 13.87 9.28 -10.62
CA ALA A 387 14.92 9.41 -11.63
C ALA A 387 16.15 8.51 -11.34
N SER A 388 16.46 8.29 -10.06
CA SER A 388 17.58 7.44 -9.62
C SER A 388 17.28 5.93 -9.61
N LEU A 389 16.08 5.50 -10.01
CA LEU A 389 15.71 4.09 -9.99
C LEU A 389 16.61 3.23 -10.91
N PRO A 390 16.94 1.99 -10.50
CA PRO A 390 17.73 1.06 -11.31
C PRO A 390 16.93 0.63 -12.54
N ASN A 391 17.62 0.34 -13.66
CA ASN A 391 16.98 0.02 -14.95
C ASN A 391 16.06 -1.21 -14.90
N THR A 392 16.23 -2.08 -13.90
CA THR A 392 15.37 -3.25 -13.65
C THR A 392 14.03 -2.90 -13.01
N HIS A 393 13.86 -1.68 -12.47
CA HIS A 393 12.65 -1.29 -11.76
C HIS A 393 11.46 -1.05 -12.73
N PRO A 394 10.24 -1.55 -12.43
CA PRO A 394 9.08 -1.49 -13.33
C PRO A 394 8.70 -0.09 -13.82
N LEU A 395 8.96 0.93 -13.01
CA LEU A 395 8.60 2.32 -13.32
C LEU A 395 9.52 2.98 -14.34
N VAL A 396 10.70 2.43 -14.60
CA VAL A 396 11.70 3.07 -15.46
C VAL A 396 11.13 3.37 -16.84
N LYS A 397 10.31 2.47 -17.40
CA LYS A 397 9.64 2.63 -18.71
C LYS A 397 8.71 3.85 -18.85
N TYR A 398 8.38 4.54 -17.76
CA TYR A 398 7.59 5.78 -17.81
C TYR A 398 8.38 7.03 -17.41
N ILE A 399 9.60 6.85 -16.89
CA ILE A 399 10.43 7.92 -16.33
C ILE A 399 11.60 8.22 -17.26
N LYS A 400 12.28 7.19 -17.74
CA LYS A 400 13.36 7.24 -18.73
C LYS A 400 12.79 6.79 -20.07
#